data_AF-A0A0K0XRH0-F1
#
_entry.id   AF-A0A0K0XRH0-F1
#
_cell.length_a   1.000
_cell.length_b   1.000
_cell.length_c   1.000
_cell.angle_alpha   90.00
_cell.angle_beta   90.00
_cell.angle_gamma   90.00
#
_symmetry.space_group_name_H-M   'P 1'
#
loop_
_entity.id
_entity.type
_entity.pdbx_description
1 polymer ?
#
loop_
_entity_poly.entity_id
_entity_poly.type
_entity_poly.pdbx_seq_one_letter_code
_entity_poly.pdbx_strand_id
1 'polypeptide(L)'
;SHWGSIQIREHYYLTNRGARLKGEFSRLDFQSQPQNKGATAFNRLVARLPPTTHSVYYRDDIGNISTSHLWKDLKKTELEIGPRFPLFGGWKTYFMIGYNLPLADYLFVSEGTRFLNISF
;
A
#
# COMPACT_ATOMS: atom_id res chain seq x y z
N SER A 1 -8.80 19.53 4.17
CA SER A 1 -9.04 20.84 3.53
C SER A 1 -10.48 21.23 3.76
N HIS A 2 -10.76 22.44 4.23
CA HIS A 2 -12.14 22.93 4.39
C HIS A 2 -12.91 23.03 3.06
N TRP A 3 -12.21 22.95 1.93
CA TRP A 3 -12.78 22.88 0.58
C TRP A 3 -13.36 21.49 0.21
N GLY A 4 -13.57 20.60 1.19
CA GLY A 4 -14.36 19.37 1.00
C GLY A 4 -13.56 18.07 0.85
N SER A 5 -12.23 18.07 1.03
CA SER A 5 -11.41 16.88 0.90
C SER A 5 -10.46 16.64 2.07
N ILE A 6 -10.24 15.38 2.39
CA ILE A 6 -9.17 14.92 3.27
C ILE A 6 -8.16 14.20 2.40
N GLN A 7 -6.89 14.57 2.52
CA GLN A 7 -5.79 13.92 1.80
C GLN A 7 -4.97 13.13 2.81
N ILE A 8 -4.82 11.84 2.55
CA ILE A 8 -4.02 10.93 3.38
C ILE A 8 -2.81 10.50 2.58
N ARG A 9 -1.66 10.48 3.24
CA ARG A 9 -0.41 9.94 2.70
C ARG A 9 0.25 9.08 3.77
N GLU A 10 0.45 7.82 3.43
CA GLU A 10 1.04 6.82 4.29
C GLU A 10 2.41 6.45 3.76
N HIS A 11 3.40 6.41 4.65
CA HIS A 11 4.78 6.10 4.34
C HIS A 11 5.14 4.75 4.96
N TYR A 12 5.49 3.78 4.13
CA TYR A 12 5.77 2.40 4.56
C TYR A 12 7.24 2.07 4.43
N TYR A 13 7.86 1.72 5.56
CA TYR A 13 9.20 1.15 5.63
C TYR A 13 9.08 -0.35 5.91
N LEU A 14 9.01 -1.15 4.84
CA LEU A 14 8.75 -2.58 4.95
C LEU A 14 10.06 -3.37 4.93
N THR A 15 10.20 -4.33 5.85
CA THR A 15 11.31 -5.28 5.89
C THR A 15 10.76 -6.69 6.03
N ASN A 16 11.15 -7.61 5.13
CA ASN A 16 10.85 -9.02 5.32
C ASN A 16 11.79 -9.57 6.41
N ARG A 17 11.26 -9.88 7.60
CA ARG A 17 12.04 -10.44 8.73
C ARG A 17 12.10 -11.97 8.74
N GLY A 18 11.61 -12.64 7.69
CA GLY A 18 11.73 -14.08 7.52
C GLY A 18 13.16 -14.56 7.24
N ALA A 19 13.29 -15.85 6.94
CA ALA A 19 14.57 -16.48 6.65
C ALA A 19 15.28 -15.81 5.47
N ARG A 20 16.55 -15.44 5.67
CA ARG A 20 17.37 -14.79 4.63
C ARG A 20 17.72 -15.78 3.53
N LEU A 21 17.85 -15.25 2.31
CA LEU A 21 18.38 -16.02 1.19
C LEU A 21 19.84 -16.42 1.48
N LYS A 22 20.15 -17.71 1.32
CA LYS A 22 21.53 -18.20 1.36
C LYS A 22 22.10 -18.18 -0.06
N GLY A 23 23.24 -17.52 -0.23
CA GLY A 23 23.85 -17.33 -1.55
C GLY A 23 23.22 -16.18 -2.33
N GLU A 24 23.32 -16.24 -3.65
CA GLU A 24 22.91 -15.17 -4.55
C GLU A 24 21.45 -15.30 -4.99
N PHE A 25 20.87 -14.17 -5.40
CA PHE A 25 19.55 -14.14 -6.03
C PHE A 25 19.68 -14.43 -7.53
N SER A 26 18.98 -15.47 -8.01
CA SER A 26 18.83 -15.78 -9.43
C SER A 26 17.38 -15.49 -9.88
N ARG A 27 17.22 -14.55 -10.82
CA ARG A 27 15.91 -14.25 -11.42
C ARG A 27 15.37 -15.45 -12.20
N LEU A 28 16.24 -16.19 -12.88
CA LEU A 28 15.86 -17.38 -13.64
C LEU A 28 15.29 -18.46 -12.71
N ASP A 29 15.92 -18.70 -11.57
CA ASP A 29 15.46 -19.68 -10.58
C ASP A 29 14.11 -19.25 -9.98
N PHE A 30 13.97 -17.95 -9.68
CA PHE A 30 12.74 -17.39 -9.14
C PHE A 30 11.56 -17.54 -10.11
N GLN A 31 11.79 -17.34 -11.41
CA GLN A 31 10.75 -17.44 -12.44
C GLN A 31 10.46 -18.88 -12.86
N SER A 32 11.48 -19.74 -12.92
CA SER A 32 11.33 -21.15 -13.35
C SER A 32 10.80 -22.06 -12.23
N GLN A 33 11.12 -21.77 -10.97
CA GLN A 33 10.76 -22.59 -9.81
C GLN A 33 10.16 -21.75 -8.67
N PRO A 34 9.04 -21.04 -8.90
CA PRO A 34 8.49 -20.09 -7.92
C PRO A 34 8.11 -20.77 -6.59
N GLN A 35 7.62 -22.00 -6.63
CA GLN A 35 7.23 -22.76 -5.42
C GLN A 35 8.43 -23.17 -4.56
N ASN A 36 9.59 -23.48 -5.16
CA ASN A 36 10.73 -23.99 -4.42
C ASN A 36 11.74 -22.89 -4.06
N LYS A 37 11.96 -21.93 -4.97
CA LYS A 37 12.99 -20.89 -4.86
C LYS A 37 12.41 -19.51 -4.53
N GLY A 38 11.10 -19.33 -4.68
CA GLY A 38 10.41 -18.05 -4.46
C GLY A 38 9.39 -18.03 -3.33
N ALA A 39 9.05 -19.18 -2.71
CA ALA A 39 7.97 -19.29 -1.73
C ALA A 39 8.09 -18.37 -0.51
N THR A 40 9.31 -18.03 -0.10
CA THR A 40 9.56 -17.17 1.06
C THR A 40 9.58 -15.68 0.75
N ALA A 41 9.45 -15.31 -0.54
CA ALA A 41 9.46 -13.93 -0.97
C ALA A 41 8.06 -13.35 -1.07
N PHE A 42 7.91 -12.09 -0.66
CA PHE A 42 6.68 -11.32 -0.89
C PHE A 42 6.79 -10.51 -2.17
N ASN A 43 5.89 -10.74 -3.11
CA ASN A 43 5.81 -9.98 -4.37
C ASN A 43 4.45 -9.27 -4.54
N ARG A 44 3.55 -9.41 -3.57
CA ARG A 44 2.17 -8.92 -3.61
C ARG A 44 1.71 -8.55 -2.21
N LEU A 45 1.21 -7.33 -2.06
CA LEU A 45 0.66 -6.82 -0.81
C LEU A 45 -0.73 -6.25 -1.10
N VAL A 46 -1.63 -6.30 -0.12
CA VAL A 46 -2.99 -5.75 -0.26
C VAL A 46 -3.22 -4.74 0.84
N ALA A 47 -3.40 -3.47 0.47
CA ALA A 47 -3.83 -2.41 1.36
C ALA A 47 -5.36 -2.27 1.30
N ARG A 48 -6.00 -2.22 2.47
CA ARG A 48 -7.44 -1.98 2.58
C ARG A 48 -7.67 -0.51 2.89
N LEU A 49 -8.33 0.17 1.97
CA LEU A 49 -8.66 1.59 2.05
C LEU A 49 -10.16 1.77 2.31
N PRO A 50 -10.58 2.92 2.86
CA PRO A 50 -12.00 3.21 3.05
C PRO A 50 -12.82 3.14 1.74
N PRO A 51 -14.12 2.82 1.80
CA PRO A 51 -14.95 2.69 0.60
C PRO A 51 -15.07 3.97 -0.23
N THR A 52 -15.09 5.14 0.40
CA THR A 52 -15.26 6.43 -0.29
C THR A 52 -13.94 7.00 -0.85
N THR A 53 -12.88 6.19 -0.84
CA THR A 53 -11.57 6.54 -1.37
C THR A 53 -11.61 6.88 -2.87
N HIS A 54 -10.86 7.91 -3.25
CA HIS A 54 -10.59 8.28 -4.63
C HIS A 54 -9.18 8.87 -4.82
N SER A 55 -8.77 9.06 -6.09
CA SER A 55 -7.47 9.65 -6.45
C SER A 55 -6.26 8.92 -5.81
N VAL A 56 -6.31 7.59 -5.80
CA VAL A 56 -5.26 6.74 -5.20
C VAL A 56 -3.99 6.79 -6.05
N TYR A 57 -2.84 6.92 -5.40
CA TYR A 57 -1.53 6.74 -6.02
C TYR A 57 -0.62 5.86 -5.18
N TYR A 58 0.24 5.12 -5.86
CA TYR A 58 1.26 4.24 -5.30
C TYR A 58 2.62 4.58 -5.93
N ARG A 59 3.58 4.99 -5.11
CA ARG A 59 4.89 5.44 -5.58
C ARG A 59 5.99 5.16 -4.58
N ASP A 60 7.23 5.23 -5.02
CA ASP A 60 8.40 5.31 -4.15
C ASP A 60 9.15 6.63 -4.36
N ASP A 61 10.34 6.72 -3.76
CA ASP A 61 11.21 7.90 -3.85
C ASP A 61 11.70 8.16 -5.27
N ILE A 62 11.83 7.11 -6.09
CA ILE A 62 12.34 7.21 -7.46
C ILE A 62 11.23 7.33 -8.50
N GLY A 63 9.96 7.28 -8.09
CA GLY A 63 8.82 7.64 -8.92
C GLY A 63 7.63 6.68 -8.82
N ASN A 64 6.81 6.68 -9.86
CA ASN A 64 5.62 5.85 -9.90
C ASN A 64 5.97 4.35 -9.99
N ILE A 65 5.17 3.52 -9.32
CA ILE A 65 5.20 2.06 -9.50
C ILE A 65 3.87 1.66 -10.12
N SER A 66 3.90 1.18 -11.36
CA SER A 66 2.69 0.84 -12.13
C SER A 66 2.10 -0.52 -11.80
N THR A 67 2.84 -1.37 -11.07
CA THR A 67 2.41 -2.71 -10.67
C THR A 67 1.43 -2.61 -9.50
N SER A 68 0.21 -2.15 -9.79
CA SER A 68 -0.87 -2.01 -8.82
C SER A 68 -2.24 -2.25 -9.45
N HIS A 69 -3.17 -2.81 -8.69
CA HIS A 69 -4.56 -3.01 -9.08
C HIS A 69 -5.48 -2.47 -8.00
N LEU A 70 -6.43 -1.62 -8.38
CA LEU A 70 -7.42 -1.04 -7.48
C LEU A 70 -8.78 -1.69 -7.70
N TRP A 71 -9.33 -2.28 -6.65
CA TRP A 71 -10.65 -2.89 -6.64
C TRP A 71 -11.55 -2.10 -5.71
N LYS A 72 -12.72 -1.68 -6.21
CA LYS A 72 -13.68 -0.89 -5.43
C LYS A 72 -15.01 -1.61 -5.32
N ASP A 73 -15.49 -1.72 -4.09
CA ASP A 73 -16.80 -2.23 -3.72
C ASP A 73 -17.52 -1.19 -2.84
N LEU A 74 -18.82 -1.34 -2.64
CA LEU A 74 -19.64 -0.47 -1.80
C LEU A 74 -19.14 -0.42 -0.34
N LYS A 75 -18.52 -1.52 0.13
CA LYS A 75 -18.06 -1.66 1.52
C LYS A 75 -16.58 -1.36 1.72
N LYS A 76 -15.74 -1.48 0.68
CA LYS A 76 -14.29 -1.36 0.81
C LYS A 76 -13.62 -1.00 -0.51
N THR A 77 -12.44 -0.42 -0.41
CA THR A 77 -11.51 -0.28 -1.53
C THR A 77 -10.26 -1.11 -1.22
N GLU A 78 -9.83 -1.97 -2.13
CA GLU A 78 -8.63 -2.79 -1.99
C GLU A 78 -7.60 -2.38 -3.04
N LEU A 79 -6.43 -1.97 -2.58
CA LEU A 79 -5.29 -1.66 -3.42
C LEU A 79 -4.29 -2.82 -3.30
N GLU A 80 -4.22 -3.61 -4.36
CA GLU A 80 -3.19 -4.62 -4.52
C GLU A 80 -1.95 -3.99 -5.15
N ILE A 81 -0.78 -4.17 -4.52
CA ILE A 81 0.49 -3.60 -4.97
C ILE A 81 1.55 -4.69 -5.13
N GLY A 82 2.34 -4.56 -6.18
CA GLY A 82 3.58 -5.30 -6.39
C GLY A 82 4.78 -4.37 -6.19
N PRO A 83 5.64 -4.61 -5.19
CA PRO A 83 6.91 -3.90 -5.07
C PRO A 83 7.81 -4.10 -6.30
N ARG A 84 8.76 -3.20 -6.55
CA ARG A 84 9.67 -3.27 -7.73
C ARG A 84 10.48 -4.57 -7.82
N PHE A 85 10.67 -5.26 -6.70
CA PHE A 85 11.39 -6.52 -6.61
C PHE A 85 10.75 -7.42 -5.53
N PRO A 86 10.88 -8.75 -5.65
CA PRO A 86 10.41 -9.68 -4.63
C PRO A 86 11.17 -9.45 -3.31
N LEU A 87 10.47 -9.38 -2.20
CA LEU A 87 11.07 -9.17 -0.88
C LEU A 87 11.44 -10.50 -0.24
N PHE A 88 12.68 -10.94 -0.42
CA PHE A 88 13.26 -12.05 0.34
C PHE A 88 13.61 -11.64 1.77
N GLY A 89 13.86 -12.61 2.66
CA GLY A 89 14.24 -12.33 4.04
C GLY A 89 15.48 -11.43 4.14
N GLY A 90 15.37 -10.39 4.96
CA GLY A 90 16.37 -9.33 5.12
C GLY A 90 16.23 -8.16 4.15
N TRP A 91 15.48 -8.31 3.06
CA TRP A 91 15.29 -7.25 2.07
C TRP A 91 14.29 -6.20 2.58
N LYS A 92 14.48 -4.97 2.12
CA LYS A 92 13.71 -3.79 2.54
C LYS A 92 13.16 -3.07 1.33
N THR A 93 11.98 -2.50 1.46
CA THR A 93 11.43 -1.57 0.48
C THR A 93 10.79 -0.40 1.19
N TYR A 94 10.74 0.72 0.50
CA TYR A 94 10.07 1.92 0.95
C TYR A 94 9.14 2.41 -0.14
N PHE A 95 7.91 2.73 0.25
CA PHE A 95 6.91 3.26 -0.66
C PHE A 95 5.88 4.11 0.07
N MET A 96 5.12 4.85 -0.71
CA MET A 96 4.04 5.71 -0.27
C MET A 96 2.74 5.29 -0.94
N ILE A 97 1.68 5.26 -0.16
CA ILE A 97 0.30 5.18 -0.64
C ILE A 97 -0.34 6.51 -0.30
N GLY A 98 -1.01 7.14 -1.25
CA GLY A 98 -1.79 8.33 -0.96
C GLY A 98 -3.13 8.30 -1.66
N TYR A 99 -4.12 8.90 -1.00
CA TYR A 99 -5.50 8.86 -1.44
C TYR A 99 -6.32 9.97 -0.79
N ASN A 100 -7.48 10.22 -1.36
CA ASN A 100 -8.40 11.25 -0.90
C ASN A 100 -9.71 10.64 -0.40
N LEU A 101 -10.28 11.30 0.62
CA LEU A 101 -11.60 10.99 1.18
C LEU A 101 -12.50 12.23 1.14
N PRO A 102 -13.82 12.07 0.97
CA PRO A 102 -14.77 13.17 1.08
C PRO A 102 -14.82 13.67 2.51
N LEU A 103 -14.65 14.98 2.73
CA LEU A 103 -14.65 15.54 4.09
C LEU A 103 -15.98 15.31 4.83
N ALA A 104 -17.09 15.32 4.09
CA ALA A 104 -18.44 15.20 4.64
C ALA A 104 -18.68 13.91 5.44
N ASP A 105 -17.97 12.82 5.10
CA ASP A 105 -18.13 11.53 5.78
C ASP A 105 -17.43 11.49 7.15
N TYR A 106 -16.48 12.40 7.40
CA TYR A 106 -15.53 12.32 8.51
C TYR A 106 -15.50 13.57 9.40
N LEU A 107 -16.08 14.70 8.96
CA LEU A 107 -16.14 15.95 9.72
C LEU A 107 -17.52 16.13 10.37
N PHE A 108 -17.52 16.28 11.68
CA PHE A 108 -18.70 16.48 12.50
C PHE A 108 -18.65 17.88 13.15
N VAL A 109 -19.82 18.48 13.36
CA VAL A 109 -19.95 19.78 14.03
C VAL A 109 -20.92 19.64 15.19
N SER A 110 -20.49 20.01 16.40
CA SER A 110 -21.34 20.07 17.59
C SER A 110 -21.00 21.30 18.41
N GLU A 111 -22.01 22.07 18.81
CA GLU A 111 -21.86 23.27 19.66
C GLU A 111 -20.81 24.28 19.14
N GLY A 112 -20.70 24.43 17.81
CA GLY A 112 -19.70 25.31 17.18
C GLY A 112 -18.28 24.73 17.12
N THR A 113 -18.04 23.56 17.69
CA THR A 113 -16.77 22.83 17.62
C THR A 113 -16.78 21.81 16.50
N ARG A 114 -15.63 21.64 15.83
CA ARG A 114 -15.46 20.69 14.71
C ARG A 114 -14.64 19.49 15.15
N PHE A 115 -15.11 18.29 14.81
CA PHE A 115 -14.47 17.02 15.17
C PHE A 115 -14.19 16.21 13.91
N LEU A 116 -13.00 15.64 13.81
CA LEU A 116 -12.59 14.78 12.70
C LEU A 116 -12.48 13.34 13.24
N ASN A 117 -13.28 12.42 12.70
CA ASN A 117 -13.26 11.03 13.13
C ASN A 117 -12.64 10.15 12.03
N ILE A 118 -11.33 9.96 12.06
CA ILE A 118 -10.61 9.12 11.09
C ILE A 118 -9.83 8.05 11.85
N SER A 119 -9.94 6.81 11.39
CA SER A 119 -9.12 5.69 11.84
C SER A 119 -7.78 5.67 11.07
N PHE A 120 -6.68 5.46 11.80
CA PHE A 120 -5.34 5.22 11.26
C PHE A 120 -4.97 3.74 11.36
#